data_AF-A0A2R6XJT5-F1
#
_entry.id   AF-A0A2R6XJT5-F1
#
_cell.length_a   1.000
_cell.length_b   1.000
_cell.length_c   1.000
_cell.angle_alpha   90.00
_cell.angle_beta   90.00
_cell.angle_gamma   90.00
#
_symmetry.space_group_name_H-M   'P 1'
#
loop_
_entity.id
_entity.type
_entity.pdbx_description
1 polymer ?
#
loop_
_entity_poly.entity_id
_entity_poly.type
_entity_poly.pdbx_seq_one_letter_code
_entity_poly.pdbx_strand_id
1 'polypeptide(L)' 'MDDLAKQIDYVIKSGWAPCIEFDESDSVNREGSTMPGYYDGRYWTMWK' A
#
# COMPACT_ATOMS: atom_id res chain seq x y z
N MET A 1 -10.44 12.60 12.22
CA MET A 1 -8.98 12.54 12.46
C MET A 1 -8.62 11.44 13.44
N ASP A 2 -9.42 11.26 14.50
CA ASP A 2 -9.15 10.25 15.54
C ASP A 2 -9.06 8.81 15.05
N ASP A 3 -9.81 8.43 14.00
CA ASP A 3 -9.85 7.02 13.57
C ASP A 3 -8.57 6.57 12.86
N LEU A 4 -7.92 7.46 12.09
CA LEU A 4 -6.62 7.17 11.48
C LEU A 4 -5.54 7.02 12.56
N ALA A 5 -5.54 7.91 13.55
CA ALA A 5 -4.60 7.83 14.67
C ALA A 5 -4.75 6.52 15.46
N LYS A 6 -5.99 6.06 15.69
CA LYS A 6 -6.25 4.76 16.35
C LYS A 6 -5.69 3.58 15.56
N GLN A 7 -5.75 3.62 14.22
CA GLN A 7 -5.16 2.56 13.39
C GLN A 7 -3.64 2.55 13.46
N ILE A 8 -3.01 3.73 13.42
CA ILE A 8 -1.55 3.87 13.59
C ILE A 8 -1.14 3.33 14.97
N ASP A 9 -1.86 3.71 16.02
CA ASP A 9 -1.62 3.23 17.39
C ASP A 9 -1.74 1.71 17.50
N TYR A 10 -2.71 1.09 16.80
CA TYR A 10 -2.88 -0.35 16.80
C TYR A 10 -1.67 -1.07 16.17
N VAL A 11 -1.19 -0.59 15.03
CA VAL A 11 0.00 -1.15 14.35
C VAL A 11 1.24 -1.05 15.26
N ILE A 12 1.46 0.10 15.87
CA ILE A 12 2.59 0.32 16.79
C ILE A 12 2.48 -0.59 18.02
N LYS A 13 1.30 -0.69 18.64
CA LYS A 13 1.06 -1.57 19.81
C LYS A 13 1.21 -3.05 19.48
N SER A 14 0.99 -3.43 18.22
CA SER A 14 1.19 -4.81 17.74
C SER A 14 2.68 -5.13 17.46
N GLY A 15 3.58 -4.16 17.62
CA GLY A 15 5.01 -4.33 17.37
C GLY A 15 5.38 -4.33 15.88
N TRP A 16 4.49 -3.84 15.02
CA TRP A 16 4.72 -3.77 13.58
C TRP A 16 5.26 -2.40 13.16
N ALA A 17 6.11 -2.37 12.14
CA ALA A 17 6.64 -1.12 11.58
C ALA A 17 5.67 -0.54 10.55
N PRO A 18 5.10 0.66 10.76
CA PRO A 18 4.25 1.31 9.76
C PRO A 18 5.09 1.86 8.60
N CYS A 19 4.51 1.87 7.40
CA CYS A 19 5.08 2.44 6.19
C CYS A 19 4.05 3.30 5.46
N ILE A 20 4.52 4.30 4.71
CA ILE A 20 3.68 5.13 3.84
C ILE A 20 4.07 4.85 2.40
N GLU A 21 3.07 4.62 1.56
CA GLU A 21 3.24 4.43 0.12
C GLU A 21 2.28 5.36 -0.63
N PHE A 22 2.68 5.81 -1.81
CA PHE A 22 1.88 6.69 -2.67
C PHE A 22 2.15 6.38 -4.14
N ASP A 23 1.17 6.67 -4.99
CA ASP A 23 1.25 6.54 -6.44
C ASP A 23 0.38 7.62 -7.09
N GLU A 24 0.74 8.02 -8.30
CA GLU A 24 -0.09 8.89 -9.14
C GLU A 24 -1.09 8.05 -9.96
N SER A 25 -0.81 6.76 -10.16
CA SER A 25 -1.71 5.84 -10.85
C SER A 25 -2.78 5.30 -9.89
N ASP A 26 -4.04 5.53 -10.21
CA ASP A 26 -5.17 5.20 -9.33
C ASP A 26 -5.66 3.73 -9.45
N SER A 27 -5.07 2.92 -10.34
CA SER A 27 -5.58 1.58 -10.60
C SER A 27 -4.56 0.56 -11.10
N VAL A 28 -4.86 -0.70 -10.81
CA VAL A 28 -4.12 -1.89 -11.29
C VAL A 28 -4.38 -2.11 -12.78
N ASN A 29 -3.32 -2.36 -13.55
CA ASN A 29 -3.39 -2.68 -14.98
C ASN A 29 -2.64 -4.00 -15.31
N ARG A 30 -2.67 -4.41 -16.58
CA ARG A 30 -2.07 -5.68 -17.06
C ARG A 30 -1.39 -5.48 -18.40
N GLU A 31 -0.29 -4.75 -18.39
CA GLU A 31 0.49 -4.40 -19.58
C GLU A 31 1.70 -5.33 -19.75
N GLY A 32 2.31 -5.77 -18.64
CA GLY A 32 3.49 -6.64 -18.65
C GLY A 32 3.17 -8.12 -18.90
N SER A 33 2.01 -8.60 -18.44
CA SER A 33 1.55 -9.99 -18.68
C SER A 33 0.07 -10.18 -18.34
N THR A 34 -0.54 -11.20 -18.94
CA THR A 34 -1.94 -11.61 -18.69
C THR A 34 -2.05 -13.01 -18.07
N MET A 35 -0.95 -13.57 -17.56
CA MET A 35 -1.00 -14.82 -16.83
C MET A 35 -1.81 -14.71 -15.52
N PRO A 36 -2.48 -15.78 -15.08
CA PRO A 36 -3.22 -15.77 -13.81
C PRO A 36 -2.34 -15.32 -12.64
N GLY A 37 -2.83 -14.37 -11.84
CA GLY A 37 -2.10 -13.82 -10.68
C GLY A 37 -1.12 -12.69 -10.99
N TYR A 38 -0.89 -12.34 -12.26
CA TYR A 38 -0.06 -11.20 -12.64
C TYR A 38 -0.89 -9.93 -12.88
N TYR A 39 -0.47 -8.86 -12.20
CA TYR A 39 -1.03 -7.52 -12.29
C TYR A 39 0.07 -6.46 -12.09
N ASP A 40 0.09 -5.44 -12.93
CA ASP A 40 0.94 -4.25 -12.83
C ASP A 40 0.25 -3.18 -11.96
N GLY A 41 0.99 -2.19 -11.48
CA GLY A 41 0.44 -1.14 -10.59
C GLY A 41 0.09 -1.61 -9.17
N ARG A 42 0.56 -2.80 -8.75
CA ARG A 42 0.41 -3.31 -7.37
C ARG A 42 1.41 -2.71 -6.38
N TYR A 43 2.55 -2.24 -6.87
CA TYR A 43 3.60 -1.65 -6.03
C TYR A 43 3.57 -0.15 -6.18
N TRP A 44 3.60 0.55 -5.05
CA TRP A 44 3.61 2.00 -4.97
C TRP A 44 4.97 2.52 -4.51
N THR A 45 5.19 3.83 -4.66
CA THR A 45 6.43 4.47 -4.23
C THR A 45 6.42 4.61 -2.71
N MET A 46 7.43 4.03 -2.06
CA MET A 46 7.63 4.16 -0.62
C MET A 46 8.03 5.61 -0.27
N TRP A 47 7.44 6.16 0.79
CA TRP A 47 7.79 7.47 1.30
C TRP A 47 8.72 7.37 2.52
N LYS A 48 9.95 7.86 2.31
CA LYS A 48 11.14 7.78 3.18
C LYS A 48 11.94 6.49 3.07
#